data_AF-A0A0M0HB24-F1
#
_entry.id   AF-A0A0M0HB24-F1
#
_cell.length_a   1.000
_cell.length_b   1.000
_cell.length_c   1.000
_cell.angle_alpha   90.00
_cell.angle_beta   90.00
_cell.angle_gamma   90.00
#
_symmetry.space_group_name_H-M   'P 1'
#
loop_
_entity.id
_entity.type
_entity.pdbx_description
1 polymer ?
#
loop_
_entity_poly.entity_id
_entity_poly.type
_entity_poly.pdbx_seq_one_letter_code
_entity_poly.pdbx_strand_id
1 'polypeptide(L)'
;FARFSKYHYHRIFQKEVGVTVSEYIRYRRIANSANMLLYTDEKIIDIAFYYRFETQESFTRSFKKYYHLPPGQYRKIIGKLTLQREEIVLKNEQLLKGWKLSGSHPFNYQMGIDRENFHKGRASGFLKSFTVQSQGEFATMMQGFKAEKYLGKRLKLSGFLKSKDVDGFCGFWMRVDDAFHDILQFDNMSDRPIVGNTEWNHYHIVLDVPKNSAVIAFGVLLSGNGQVWIDELKFEEVDKQTPTTNIDFSADLLDEPTNLSFEEWE
;
A
#
# COMPACT_ATOMS: atom_id res chain seq x y z
N PHE A 1 -16.35 -24.66 17.60
CA PHE A 1 -15.83 -25.51 16.50
C PHE A 1 -16.95 -25.79 15.50
N ALA A 2 -17.04 -25.02 14.41
CA ALA A 2 -18.03 -25.31 13.35
C ALA A 2 -17.62 -26.60 12.62
N ARG A 3 -18.37 -27.69 12.83
CA ARG A 3 -18.16 -29.00 12.18
C ARG A 3 -18.65 -28.96 10.72
N PHE A 4 -18.03 -28.14 9.88
CA PHE A 4 -18.23 -28.28 8.44
C PHE A 4 -17.53 -29.55 7.96
N SER A 5 -18.26 -30.42 7.27
CA SER A 5 -17.60 -31.52 6.57
C SER A 5 -16.67 -30.92 5.50
N LYS A 6 -15.53 -31.56 5.25
CA LYS A 6 -14.55 -31.12 4.24
C LYS A 6 -15.22 -30.82 2.89
N TYR A 7 -16.23 -31.60 2.52
CA TYR A 7 -17.02 -31.40 1.31
C TYR A 7 -17.88 -30.13 1.30
N HIS A 8 -18.43 -29.73 2.45
CA HIS A 8 -19.26 -28.53 2.55
C HIS A 8 -18.40 -27.26 2.48
N TYR A 9 -17.25 -27.25 3.17
CA TYR A 9 -16.28 -26.16 3.09
C TYR A 9 -15.73 -25.95 1.67
N HIS A 10 -15.33 -27.04 0.99
CA HIS A 10 -14.84 -26.95 -0.38
C HIS A 10 -15.89 -26.42 -1.36
N ARG A 11 -17.19 -26.77 -1.17
CA ARG A 11 -18.28 -26.29 -2.00
C ARG A 11 -18.60 -24.81 -1.77
N ILE A 12 -18.65 -24.38 -0.51
CA ILE A 12 -18.85 -22.96 -0.17
C ILE A 12 -17.66 -22.15 -0.70
N PHE A 13 -16.43 -22.57 -0.42
CA PHE A 13 -15.25 -21.86 -0.91
C PHE A 13 -15.23 -21.74 -2.43
N GLN A 14 -15.55 -22.81 -3.16
CA GLN A 14 -15.61 -22.75 -4.62
C GLN A 14 -16.76 -21.87 -5.14
N LYS A 15 -17.90 -21.85 -4.45
CA LYS A 15 -19.04 -21.00 -4.78
C LYS A 15 -18.73 -19.51 -4.56
N GLU A 16 -18.03 -19.18 -3.48
CA GLU A 16 -17.70 -17.80 -3.11
C GLU A 16 -16.45 -17.27 -3.85
N VAL A 17 -15.42 -18.10 -4.01
CA VAL A 17 -14.10 -17.71 -4.55
C VAL A 17 -13.96 -18.06 -6.04
N GLY A 18 -14.89 -18.84 -6.60
CA GLY A 18 -14.92 -19.20 -8.02
C GLY A 18 -13.88 -20.25 -8.46
N VAL A 19 -12.95 -20.64 -7.58
CA VAL A 19 -11.95 -21.69 -7.81
C VAL A 19 -11.91 -22.68 -6.65
N THR A 20 -11.43 -23.90 -6.90
CA THR A 20 -11.30 -24.88 -5.81
C THR A 20 -10.24 -24.43 -4.80
N VAL A 21 -10.40 -24.83 -3.53
CA VAL A 21 -9.39 -24.59 -2.47
C VAL A 21 -7.99 -25.05 -2.90
N SER A 22 -7.91 -26.21 -3.57
CA SER A 22 -6.64 -26.75 -4.07
C SER A 22 -6.02 -25.89 -5.16
N GLU A 23 -6.84 -25.30 -6.03
CA GLU A 23 -6.39 -24.38 -7.07
C GLU A 23 -5.95 -23.03 -6.49
N TYR A 24 -6.69 -22.52 -5.51
CA TYR A 24 -6.31 -21.32 -4.75
C TYR A 24 -4.98 -21.49 -4.00
N ILE A 25 -4.79 -22.60 -3.28
CA ILE A 25 -3.52 -22.89 -2.60
C ILE A 25 -2.37 -23.00 -3.62
N ARG A 26 -2.63 -23.64 -4.77
CA ARG A 26 -1.64 -23.76 -5.84
C ARG A 26 -1.27 -22.40 -6.43
N TYR A 27 -2.24 -21.52 -6.65
CA TYR A 27 -2.01 -20.15 -7.07
C TYR A 27 -1.15 -19.38 -6.05
N ARG A 28 -1.51 -19.41 -4.76
CA ARG A 28 -0.75 -18.73 -3.69
C ARG A 28 0.69 -19.24 -3.57
N ARG A 29 0.91 -20.53 -3.73
CA ARG A 29 2.26 -21.14 -3.74
C ARG A 29 3.09 -20.66 -4.93
N ILE A 30 2.49 -20.62 -6.13
CA ILE A 30 3.15 -20.12 -7.34
C ILE A 30 3.45 -18.63 -7.21
N ALA A 31 2.52 -17.82 -6.70
CA ALA A 31 2.72 -16.39 -6.48
C ALA A 31 3.88 -16.11 -5.52
N ASN A 32 3.93 -16.82 -4.38
CA ASN A 32 5.04 -16.65 -3.43
C ASN A 32 6.38 -17.13 -4.00
N SER A 33 6.39 -18.20 -4.81
CA SER A 33 7.63 -18.70 -5.44
C SER A 33 8.24 -17.72 -6.44
N ALA A 34 7.45 -16.84 -7.03
CA ALA A 34 7.96 -15.80 -7.93
C ALA A 34 8.91 -14.84 -7.20
N ASN A 35 8.67 -14.55 -5.92
CA ASN A 35 9.57 -13.72 -5.12
C ASN A 35 10.91 -14.41 -4.85
N MET A 36 10.91 -15.69 -4.49
CA MET A 36 12.16 -16.45 -4.33
C MET A 36 12.93 -16.56 -5.65
N LEU A 37 12.25 -16.61 -6.80
CA LEU A 37 12.91 -16.62 -8.10
C LEU A 37 13.61 -15.28 -8.41
N LEU A 38 13.13 -14.15 -7.89
CA LEU A 38 13.67 -12.81 -8.19
C LEU A 38 14.76 -12.37 -7.23
N TYR A 39 14.64 -12.72 -5.95
CA TYR A 39 15.47 -12.16 -4.88
C TYR A 39 16.49 -13.15 -4.32
N THR A 40 16.52 -14.39 -4.81
CA THR A 40 17.52 -15.38 -4.38
C THR A 40 18.09 -16.16 -5.55
N ASP A 41 19.30 -16.68 -5.36
CA ASP A 41 19.99 -17.57 -6.29
C ASP A 41 19.65 -19.05 -6.07
N GLU A 42 18.63 -19.35 -5.24
CA GLU A 42 18.20 -20.72 -4.93
C GLU A 42 17.87 -21.50 -6.20
N LYS A 43 18.20 -22.79 -6.25
CA LYS A 43 17.91 -23.57 -7.46
C LYS A 43 16.40 -23.72 -7.63
N ILE A 44 15.95 -23.74 -8.87
CA ILE A 44 14.52 -23.83 -9.21
C ILE A 44 13.89 -25.08 -8.60
N ILE A 45 14.64 -26.18 -8.53
CA ILE A 45 14.23 -27.43 -7.88
C ILE A 45 14.02 -27.26 -6.37
N ASP A 46 14.89 -26.52 -5.70
CA ASP A 46 14.82 -26.30 -4.26
C ASP A 46 13.62 -25.40 -3.92
N ILE A 47 13.37 -24.37 -4.74
CA ILE A 47 12.17 -23.53 -4.66
C ILE A 47 10.89 -24.37 -4.90
N ALA A 48 10.90 -25.27 -5.89
CA ALA A 48 9.79 -26.15 -6.18
C ALA A 48 9.44 -27.01 -4.94
N PHE A 49 10.44 -27.63 -4.30
CA PHE A 49 10.25 -28.43 -3.10
C PHE A 49 9.81 -27.59 -1.90
N TYR A 50 10.37 -26.39 -1.72
CA TYR A 50 9.99 -25.47 -0.65
C TYR A 50 8.50 -25.11 -0.71
N TYR A 51 7.98 -24.85 -1.92
CA TYR A 51 6.56 -24.59 -2.15
C TYR A 51 5.71 -25.85 -2.36
N ARG A 52 6.22 -27.01 -1.89
CA ARG A 52 5.49 -28.29 -1.80
C ARG A 52 5.04 -28.82 -3.17
N PHE A 53 5.83 -28.62 -4.22
CA PHE A 53 5.73 -29.38 -5.46
C PHE A 53 6.56 -30.65 -5.35
N GLU A 54 6.05 -31.75 -5.88
CA GLU A 54 6.74 -33.06 -5.83
C GLU A 54 7.89 -33.15 -6.85
N THR A 55 7.83 -32.36 -7.93
CA THR A 55 8.85 -32.33 -8.99
C THR A 55 9.03 -30.92 -9.56
N GLN A 56 10.22 -30.65 -10.10
CA GLN A 56 10.53 -29.39 -10.77
C GLN A 56 9.69 -29.19 -12.04
N GLU A 57 9.33 -30.26 -12.74
CA GLU A 57 8.51 -30.24 -13.95
C GLU A 57 7.08 -29.80 -13.64
N SER A 58 6.50 -30.30 -12.54
CA SER A 58 5.17 -29.93 -12.06
C SER A 58 5.13 -28.45 -11.65
N PHE A 59 6.19 -27.99 -10.97
CA PHE A 59 6.38 -26.58 -10.65
C PHE A 59 6.49 -25.72 -11.91
N THR A 60 7.37 -26.07 -12.84
CA THR A 60 7.62 -25.32 -14.08
C THR A 60 6.36 -25.20 -14.94
N ARG A 61 5.59 -26.30 -15.07
CA ARG A 61 4.32 -26.29 -15.83
C ARG A 61 3.29 -25.39 -15.17
N SER A 62 3.17 -25.47 -13.84
CA SER A 62 2.25 -24.63 -13.07
C SER A 62 2.66 -23.16 -13.13
N PHE A 63 3.95 -22.86 -12.95
CA PHE A 63 4.49 -21.51 -13.02
C PHE A 63 4.27 -20.88 -14.40
N LYS A 64 4.56 -21.62 -15.48
CA LYS A 64 4.29 -21.19 -16.85
C LYS A 64 2.80 -21.01 -17.14
N LYS A 65 1.92 -21.81 -16.52
CA LYS A 65 0.46 -21.63 -16.65
C LYS A 65 0.01 -20.27 -16.10
N TYR A 66 0.58 -19.82 -14.97
CA TYR A 66 0.16 -18.58 -14.30
C TYR A 66 0.93 -17.33 -14.75
N TYR A 67 2.23 -17.44 -15.02
CA TYR A 67 3.10 -16.31 -15.38
C TYR A 67 3.50 -16.28 -16.85
N HIS A 68 3.00 -17.23 -17.66
CA HIS A 68 3.29 -17.40 -19.08
C HIS A 68 4.77 -17.63 -19.45
N LEU A 69 5.66 -17.69 -18.45
CA LEU A 69 7.09 -17.89 -18.58
C LEU A 69 7.56 -19.07 -17.73
N PRO A 70 8.53 -19.88 -18.19
CA PRO A 70 9.26 -20.80 -17.34
C PRO A 70 10.01 -20.07 -16.21
N PRO A 71 10.15 -20.64 -15.01
CA PRO A 71 10.74 -19.98 -13.84
C PRO A 71 12.17 -19.48 -14.06
N GLY A 72 12.99 -20.20 -14.83
CA GLY A 72 14.35 -19.75 -15.18
C GLY A 72 14.37 -18.55 -16.14
N GLN A 73 13.44 -18.52 -17.10
CA GLN A 73 13.29 -17.35 -17.99
C GLN A 73 12.69 -16.17 -17.22
N TYR A 74 11.74 -16.43 -16.32
CA TYR A 74 11.18 -15.43 -15.41
C TYR A 74 12.28 -14.80 -14.55
N ARG A 75 13.09 -15.59 -13.85
CA ARG A 75 14.26 -15.11 -13.09
C ARG A 75 15.20 -14.25 -13.94
N LYS A 76 15.51 -14.68 -15.16
CA LYS A 76 16.46 -13.96 -16.03
C LYS A 76 15.90 -12.65 -16.60
N ILE A 77 14.68 -12.68 -17.12
CA ILE A 77 14.06 -11.53 -17.81
C ILE A 77 13.51 -10.54 -16.79
N ILE A 78 12.69 -11.04 -15.86
CA ILE A 78 12.07 -10.21 -14.84
C ILE A 78 13.12 -9.80 -13.80
N GLY A 79 14.05 -10.67 -13.40
CA GLY A 79 15.16 -10.26 -12.53
C GLY A 79 16.03 -9.16 -13.15
N LYS A 80 16.30 -9.18 -14.46
CA LYS A 80 17.02 -8.08 -15.14
C LYS A 80 16.21 -6.78 -15.15
N LEU A 81 14.89 -6.85 -15.37
CA LEU A 81 13.99 -5.70 -15.29
C LEU A 81 13.87 -5.16 -13.85
N THR A 82 13.82 -6.05 -12.85
CA THR A 82 13.78 -5.73 -11.42
C THR A 82 15.10 -5.09 -10.99
N LEU A 83 16.26 -5.60 -11.40
CA LEU A 83 17.57 -5.00 -11.12
C LEU A 83 17.74 -3.63 -11.78
N GLN A 84 17.27 -3.45 -13.03
CA GLN A 84 17.23 -2.13 -13.67
C GLN A 84 16.27 -1.17 -12.95
N ARG A 85 15.13 -1.67 -12.47
CA ARG A 85 14.22 -0.91 -11.61
C ARG A 85 14.85 -0.59 -10.25
N GLU A 86 15.59 -1.49 -9.65
CA GLU A 86 16.32 -1.28 -8.38
C GLU A 86 17.45 -0.27 -8.57
N GLU A 87 18.19 -0.29 -9.68
CA GLU A 87 19.14 0.77 -10.04
C GLU A 87 18.43 2.11 -10.22
N ILE A 88 17.26 2.15 -10.86
CA ILE A 88 16.44 3.37 -10.99
C ILE A 88 15.92 3.83 -9.61
N VAL A 89 15.50 2.92 -8.74
CA VAL A 89 15.03 3.20 -7.38
C VAL A 89 16.17 3.72 -6.52
N LEU A 90 17.36 3.11 -6.55
CA LEU A 90 18.57 3.57 -5.85
C LEU A 90 19.01 4.96 -6.34
N LYS A 91 18.92 5.21 -7.64
CA LYS A 91 19.22 6.52 -8.24
C LYS A 91 18.15 7.56 -7.88
N ASN A 92 16.89 7.17 -7.78
CA ASN A 92 15.78 8.02 -7.36
C ASN A 92 15.81 8.32 -5.84
N GLU A 93 16.20 7.37 -4.99
CA GLU A 93 16.41 7.58 -3.55
C GLU A 93 17.55 8.57 -3.28
N GLN A 94 18.59 8.58 -4.13
CA GLN A 94 19.60 9.64 -4.10
C GLN A 94 19.08 11.00 -4.55
N LEU A 95 18.10 11.06 -5.46
CA LEU A 95 17.51 12.30 -5.99
C LEU A 95 16.45 12.91 -5.07
N LEU A 96 15.68 12.09 -4.34
CA LEU A 96 14.62 12.49 -3.42
C LEU A 96 15.05 12.30 -1.96
N LYS A 97 16.03 13.10 -1.50
CA LYS A 97 16.60 13.00 -0.15
C LYS A 97 15.50 12.97 0.93
N GLY A 98 15.43 11.87 1.67
CA GLY A 98 14.54 11.70 2.82
C GLY A 98 13.16 11.12 2.51
N TRP A 99 12.75 11.06 1.24
CA TRP A 99 11.50 10.44 0.81
C TRP A 99 11.70 8.97 0.45
N LYS A 100 10.72 8.15 0.83
CA LYS A 100 10.73 6.70 0.59
C LYS A 100 9.44 6.28 -0.12
N LEU A 101 9.58 5.31 -1.01
CA LEU A 101 8.44 4.66 -1.64
C LEU A 101 8.03 3.45 -0.80
N SER A 102 6.74 3.32 -0.51
CA SER A 102 6.17 2.19 0.24
C SER A 102 4.75 1.91 -0.26
N GLY A 103 4.00 1.02 0.39
CA GLY A 103 2.62 0.66 0.07
C GLY A 103 2.44 -0.84 -0.15
N SER A 104 1.26 -1.24 -0.64
CA SER A 104 0.97 -2.65 -0.94
C SER A 104 1.70 -3.15 -2.19
N HIS A 105 1.86 -2.27 -3.19
CA HIS A 105 2.46 -2.61 -4.48
C HIS A 105 3.45 -1.53 -4.95
N PRO A 106 4.45 -1.13 -4.15
CA PRO A 106 5.33 0.00 -4.48
C PRO A 106 6.03 -0.15 -5.84
N PHE A 107 6.34 -1.38 -6.27
CA PHE A 107 6.98 -1.66 -7.56
C PHE A 107 6.09 -1.39 -8.79
N ASN A 108 4.78 -1.20 -8.61
CA ASN A 108 3.86 -0.81 -9.68
C ASN A 108 3.77 0.71 -9.86
N TYR A 109 4.50 1.45 -9.03
CA TYR A 109 4.52 2.91 -8.99
C TYR A 109 5.94 3.45 -9.05
N GLN A 110 6.07 4.73 -9.38
CA GLN A 110 7.32 5.46 -9.32
C GLN A 110 7.08 6.79 -8.61
N MET A 111 7.99 7.12 -7.70
CA MET A 111 8.13 8.49 -7.20
C MET A 111 9.30 9.19 -7.88
N GLY A 112 9.21 10.52 -7.99
CA GLY A 112 10.28 11.32 -8.56
C GLY A 112 10.07 12.82 -8.35
N ILE A 113 10.95 13.60 -8.99
CA ILE A 113 10.87 15.05 -9.04
C ILE A 113 10.41 15.45 -10.44
N ASP A 114 9.38 16.28 -10.52
CA ASP A 114 8.92 16.90 -11.77
C ASP A 114 9.38 18.36 -11.78
N ARG A 115 10.06 18.78 -12.85
CA ARG A 115 10.56 20.16 -13.04
C ARG A 115 9.72 20.96 -14.06
N GLU A 116 8.70 20.34 -14.64
CA GLU A 116 7.80 20.95 -15.61
C GLU A 116 6.44 21.24 -14.97
N ASN A 117 5.90 20.30 -14.17
CA ASN A 117 4.64 20.46 -13.46
C ASN A 117 4.91 20.70 -11.97
N PHE A 118 4.89 21.96 -11.52
CA PHE A 118 5.07 22.33 -10.11
C PHE A 118 4.14 23.49 -9.74
N HIS A 119 3.83 23.64 -8.45
CA HIS A 119 2.99 24.73 -7.97
C HIS A 119 3.83 25.99 -7.74
N LYS A 120 4.97 25.84 -7.07
CA LYS A 120 5.86 26.97 -6.76
C LYS A 120 7.32 26.55 -6.70
N GLY A 121 8.22 27.47 -7.03
CA GLY A 121 9.66 27.22 -6.97
C GLY A 121 10.19 26.67 -8.29
N ARG A 122 10.82 25.49 -8.24
CA ARG A 122 11.54 24.90 -9.40
C ARG A 122 11.21 23.43 -9.67
N ALA A 123 10.40 22.81 -8.81
CA ALA A 123 10.14 21.39 -8.84
C ALA A 123 8.99 21.01 -7.89
N SER A 124 8.27 19.95 -8.20
CA SER A 124 7.35 19.25 -7.30
C SER A 124 7.78 17.78 -7.14
N GLY A 125 7.25 17.12 -6.11
CA GLY A 125 7.31 15.66 -6.03
C GLY A 125 6.15 15.06 -6.82
N PHE A 126 6.35 13.87 -7.38
CA PHE A 126 5.24 13.10 -7.97
C PHE A 126 5.25 11.64 -7.52
N LEU A 127 4.07 11.03 -7.60
CA LEU A 127 3.85 9.60 -7.50
C LEU A 127 2.96 9.18 -8.68
N LYS A 128 3.40 8.19 -9.46
CA LYS A 128 2.76 7.77 -10.71
C LYS A 128 2.65 6.25 -10.81
N SER A 129 1.53 5.74 -11.31
CA SER A 129 1.34 4.31 -11.61
C SER A 129 1.94 3.89 -12.96
N PHE A 130 2.27 2.59 -13.10
CA PHE A 130 2.74 1.98 -14.37
C PHE A 130 2.00 0.71 -14.74
N THR A 131 1.90 -0.23 -13.80
CA THR A 131 1.47 -1.62 -14.06
C THR A 131 0.39 -2.07 -13.09
N VAL A 132 -0.49 -1.15 -12.69
CA VAL A 132 -1.55 -1.41 -11.70
C VAL A 132 -2.64 -2.29 -12.33
N GLN A 133 -3.00 -3.38 -11.65
CA GLN A 133 -4.00 -4.34 -12.13
C GLN A 133 -5.35 -4.21 -11.41
N SER A 134 -5.39 -3.50 -10.29
CA SER A 134 -6.59 -3.26 -9.49
C SER A 134 -6.54 -1.91 -8.77
N GLN A 135 -7.70 -1.28 -8.59
CA GLN A 135 -7.84 -0.03 -7.83
C GLN A 135 -7.40 -0.16 -6.35
N GLY A 136 -7.38 -1.37 -5.79
CA GLY A 136 -6.92 -1.63 -4.42
C GLY A 136 -5.40 -1.72 -4.27
N GLU A 137 -4.64 -1.75 -5.37
CA GLU A 137 -3.20 -1.62 -5.31
C GLU A 137 -2.84 -0.15 -5.03
N PHE A 138 -1.93 0.10 -4.10
CA PHE A 138 -1.51 1.47 -3.82
C PHE A 138 -0.02 1.54 -3.51
N ALA A 139 0.53 2.73 -3.73
CA ALA A 139 1.82 3.15 -3.21
C ALA A 139 1.72 4.48 -2.47
N THR A 140 2.73 4.76 -1.66
CA THR A 140 2.91 6.04 -1.00
C THR A 140 4.34 6.53 -1.14
N MET A 141 4.48 7.84 -1.37
CA MET A 141 5.74 8.55 -1.16
C MET A 141 5.68 9.21 0.22
N MET A 142 6.59 8.85 1.11
CA MET A 142 6.48 9.20 2.54
C MET A 142 7.79 9.59 3.22
N GLN A 143 7.66 10.30 4.33
CA GLN A 143 8.71 10.52 5.33
C GLN A 143 8.19 10.25 6.74
N GLY A 144 9.10 10.20 7.70
CA GLY A 144 8.76 10.20 9.13
C GLY A 144 9.78 11.00 9.94
N PHE A 145 9.32 11.58 11.04
CA PHE A 145 10.15 12.34 11.97
C PHE A 145 9.70 12.14 13.42
N LYS A 146 10.57 12.51 14.37
CA LYS A 146 10.28 12.37 15.81
C LYS A 146 9.12 13.29 16.25
N ALA A 147 8.19 12.75 17.02
CA ALA A 147 7.02 13.47 17.52
C ALA A 147 7.34 14.48 18.64
N GLU A 148 8.54 14.45 19.21
CA GLU A 148 8.96 15.15 20.44
C GLU A 148 8.57 16.64 20.51
N LYS A 149 8.70 17.38 19.40
CA LYS A 149 8.37 18.82 19.35
C LYS A 149 6.87 19.12 19.43
N TYR A 150 6.04 18.11 19.17
CA TYR A 150 4.60 18.21 18.98
C TYR A 150 3.80 17.50 20.08
N LEU A 151 4.46 16.90 21.08
CA LEU A 151 3.78 16.15 22.14
C LEU A 151 2.75 17.02 22.89
N GLY A 152 1.52 16.50 22.95
CA GLY A 152 0.36 17.15 23.58
C GLY A 152 -0.29 18.26 22.74
N LYS A 153 0.15 18.47 21.49
CA LYS A 153 -0.35 19.53 20.60
C LYS A 153 -1.24 18.95 19.50
N ARG A 154 -1.94 19.83 18.78
CA ARG A 154 -2.66 19.50 17.55
C ARG A 154 -1.87 19.98 16.35
N LEU A 155 -1.61 19.08 15.42
CA LEU A 155 -0.72 19.31 14.28
C LEU A 155 -1.52 19.26 12.98
N LYS A 156 -1.39 20.32 12.17
CA LYS A 156 -1.93 20.38 10.81
C LYS A 156 -0.81 20.14 9.80
N LEU A 157 -0.94 19.08 9.00
CA LEU A 157 -0.23 18.91 7.73
C LEU A 157 -1.04 19.59 6.63
N SER A 158 -0.41 20.41 5.81
CA SER A 158 -1.06 21.06 4.66
C SER A 158 -0.11 21.17 3.48
N GLY A 159 -0.67 21.33 2.28
CA GLY A 159 0.10 21.51 1.05
C GLY A 159 -0.79 21.45 -0.17
N PHE A 160 -0.16 21.46 -1.35
CA PHE A 160 -0.87 21.44 -2.63
C PHE A 160 -0.75 20.07 -3.29
N LEU A 161 -1.88 19.57 -3.80
CA LEU A 161 -1.95 18.36 -4.62
C LEU A 161 -2.56 18.69 -5.97
N LYS A 162 -2.03 18.05 -7.01
CA LYS A 162 -2.61 18.00 -8.36
C LYS A 162 -2.74 16.54 -8.77
N SER A 163 -3.80 16.17 -9.46
CA SER A 163 -4.04 14.78 -9.88
C SER A 163 -4.33 14.70 -11.38
N LYS A 164 -3.92 13.58 -11.98
CA LYS A 164 -4.22 13.25 -13.36
C LYS A 164 -4.60 11.78 -13.49
N ASP A 165 -5.72 11.54 -14.17
CA ASP A 165 -6.25 10.23 -14.52
C ASP A 165 -6.30 9.25 -13.32
N VAL A 166 -6.64 9.76 -12.13
CA VAL A 166 -6.72 8.95 -10.90
C VAL A 166 -8.03 8.16 -10.89
N ASP A 167 -7.95 6.83 -11.02
CA ASP A 167 -9.15 5.97 -11.08
C ASP A 167 -9.57 5.35 -9.74
N GLY A 168 -8.62 5.19 -8.80
CA GLY A 168 -8.88 4.77 -7.42
C GLY A 168 -9.05 6.00 -6.54
N PHE A 169 -7.98 6.40 -5.86
CA PHE A 169 -7.93 7.70 -5.19
C PHE A 169 -6.47 8.11 -4.89
N CYS A 170 -6.26 9.41 -4.69
CA CYS A 170 -5.04 9.92 -4.08
C CYS A 170 -5.37 10.89 -2.95
N GLY A 171 -4.39 11.17 -2.11
CA GLY A 171 -4.57 12.10 -1.00
C GLY A 171 -3.34 12.17 -0.12
N PHE A 172 -3.33 13.14 0.80
CA PHE A 172 -2.40 13.09 1.91
C PHE A 172 -2.75 11.94 2.83
N TRP A 173 -1.74 11.51 3.57
CA TRP A 173 -1.97 10.76 4.79
C TRP A 173 -0.99 11.21 5.88
N MET A 174 -1.42 11.07 7.12
CA MET A 174 -0.60 11.28 8.30
C MET A 174 -0.95 10.23 9.36
N ARG A 175 0.06 9.79 10.09
CA ARG A 175 -0.07 8.82 11.17
C ARG A 175 0.83 9.20 12.32
N VAL A 176 0.30 9.08 13.53
CA VAL A 176 1.05 9.28 14.77
C VAL A 176 1.14 7.93 15.47
N ASP A 177 2.37 7.47 15.66
CA ASP A 177 2.68 6.18 16.27
C ASP A 177 3.35 6.39 17.63
N ASP A 178 3.11 5.49 18.58
CA ASP A 178 3.87 5.43 19.82
C ASP A 178 5.24 4.72 19.65
N ALA A 179 5.98 4.53 20.75
CA ALA A 179 7.28 3.88 20.72
C ALA A 179 7.24 2.38 20.39
N PHE A 180 6.07 1.75 20.49
CA PHE A 180 5.83 0.34 20.17
C PHE A 180 5.28 0.14 18.75
N HIS A 181 5.16 1.23 17.99
CA HIS A 181 4.55 1.27 16.65
C HIS A 181 3.04 1.05 16.63
N ASP A 182 2.36 1.24 17.77
CA ASP A 182 0.91 1.28 17.81
C ASP A 182 0.43 2.61 17.25
N ILE A 183 -0.63 2.54 16.42
CA ILE A 183 -1.21 3.70 15.76
C ILE A 183 -2.09 4.44 16.76
N LEU A 184 -1.72 5.66 17.10
CA LEU A 184 -2.49 6.51 18.01
C LEU A 184 -3.48 7.42 17.29
N GLN A 185 -3.10 7.93 16.12
CA GLN A 185 -3.93 8.79 15.27
C GLN A 185 -3.62 8.50 13.80
N PHE A 186 -4.62 8.57 12.95
CA PHE A 186 -4.49 8.26 11.53
C PHE A 186 -5.53 8.98 10.68
N ASP A 187 -5.08 9.43 9.51
CA ASP A 187 -5.95 9.93 8.45
C ASP A 187 -5.23 9.75 7.11
N ASN A 188 -5.97 9.30 6.10
CA ASN A 188 -5.48 9.09 4.73
C ASN A 188 -6.39 9.72 3.67
N MET A 189 -7.31 10.60 4.08
CA MET A 189 -8.33 11.23 3.24
C MET A 189 -9.25 10.24 2.51
N SER A 190 -9.38 8.99 2.96
CA SER A 190 -10.26 8.01 2.32
C SER A 190 -11.75 8.37 2.39
N ASP A 191 -12.14 9.17 3.39
CA ASP A 191 -13.48 9.75 3.57
C ASP A 191 -13.73 10.99 2.68
N ARG A 192 -12.66 11.60 2.14
CA ARG A 192 -12.69 12.77 1.26
C ARG A 192 -11.69 12.62 0.10
N PRO A 193 -11.83 11.57 -0.72
CA PRO A 193 -10.82 11.16 -1.69
C PRO A 193 -10.68 12.16 -2.84
N ILE A 194 -9.46 12.27 -3.38
CA ILE A 194 -9.22 12.98 -4.65
C ILE A 194 -9.25 11.95 -5.77
N VAL A 195 -10.10 12.16 -6.77
CA VAL A 195 -10.31 11.26 -7.91
C VAL A 195 -10.29 12.03 -9.23
N GLY A 196 -9.95 11.33 -10.31
CA GLY A 196 -9.93 11.86 -11.66
C GLY A 196 -8.79 12.86 -11.91
N ASN A 197 -9.15 13.97 -12.55
CA ASN A 197 -8.24 15.04 -12.92
C ASN A 197 -8.54 16.27 -12.08
N THR A 198 -7.52 16.84 -11.45
CA THR A 198 -7.62 18.10 -10.73
C THR A 198 -6.51 19.05 -11.13
N GLU A 199 -6.73 20.34 -10.97
CA GLU A 199 -5.64 21.31 -10.89
C GLU A 199 -5.05 21.34 -9.48
N TRP A 200 -3.99 22.14 -9.29
CA TRP A 200 -3.40 22.36 -7.97
C TRP A 200 -4.45 22.89 -7.01
N ASN A 201 -4.72 22.12 -5.96
CA ASN A 201 -5.66 22.46 -4.89
C ASN A 201 -4.98 22.26 -3.53
N HIS A 202 -5.41 23.05 -2.55
CA HIS A 202 -4.85 23.01 -1.20
C HIS A 202 -5.62 22.04 -0.32
N TYR A 203 -4.92 21.10 0.31
CA TYR A 203 -5.50 20.09 1.19
C TYR A 203 -4.80 20.07 2.55
N HIS A 204 -5.43 19.45 3.54
CA HIS A 204 -4.86 19.32 4.87
C HIS A 204 -5.38 18.11 5.65
N ILE A 205 -4.60 17.74 6.67
CA ILE A 205 -4.92 16.74 7.71
C ILE A 205 -4.60 17.39 9.06
N VAL A 206 -5.48 17.19 10.04
CA VAL A 206 -5.30 17.67 11.42
C VAL A 206 -5.39 16.49 12.37
N LEU A 207 -4.29 16.14 13.03
CA LEU A 207 -4.28 15.09 14.07
C LEU A 207 -3.81 15.67 15.40
N ASP A 208 -4.33 15.10 16.49
CA ASP A 208 -3.71 15.29 17.80
C ASP A 208 -2.39 14.52 17.87
N VAL A 209 -1.45 14.98 18.69
CA VAL A 209 -0.19 14.27 18.94
C VAL A 209 -0.16 13.93 20.42
N PRO A 210 -0.64 12.73 20.83
CA PRO A 210 -0.64 12.32 22.23
C PRO A 210 0.74 12.38 22.89
N LYS A 211 0.79 12.53 24.22
CA LYS A 211 2.06 12.68 24.96
C LYS A 211 2.98 11.45 24.88
N ASN A 212 2.44 10.28 24.60
CA ASN A 212 3.18 9.03 24.41
C ASN A 212 3.62 8.78 22.96
N SER A 213 3.41 9.75 22.05
CA SER A 213 3.81 9.60 20.64
C SER A 213 5.33 9.56 20.50
N ALA A 214 5.82 8.74 19.57
CA ALA A 214 7.25 8.66 19.23
C ALA A 214 7.53 9.12 17.80
N VAL A 215 6.68 8.74 16.85
CA VAL A 215 6.90 8.95 15.41
C VAL A 215 5.68 9.61 14.77
N ILE A 216 5.93 10.58 13.90
CA ILE A 216 4.92 11.11 12.97
C ILE A 216 5.37 10.71 11.57
N ALA A 217 4.53 9.93 10.88
CA ALA A 217 4.72 9.52 9.50
C ALA A 217 3.69 10.23 8.61
N PHE A 218 4.09 10.63 7.41
CA PHE A 218 3.22 11.35 6.49
C PHE A 218 3.65 11.15 5.04
N GLY A 219 2.75 11.47 4.12
CA GLY A 219 3.07 11.44 2.71
C GLY A 219 1.87 11.71 1.81
N VAL A 220 2.05 11.37 0.55
CA VAL A 220 0.96 11.27 -0.44
C VAL A 220 0.83 9.82 -0.88
N LEU A 221 -0.40 9.33 -0.94
CA LEU A 221 -0.72 8.02 -1.47
C LEU A 221 -1.38 8.15 -2.85
N LEU A 222 -1.22 7.11 -3.65
CA LEU A 222 -1.96 6.88 -4.88
C LEU A 222 -2.40 5.42 -4.92
N SER A 223 -3.71 5.22 -5.03
CA SER A 223 -4.38 3.94 -5.21
C SER A 223 -4.96 3.87 -6.62
N GLY A 224 -4.74 2.76 -7.31
CA GLY A 224 -5.15 2.59 -8.69
C GLY A 224 -4.21 3.25 -9.72
N ASN A 225 -4.72 3.43 -10.93
CA ASN A 225 -4.02 4.16 -11.97
C ASN A 225 -4.06 5.66 -11.74
N GLY A 226 -3.03 6.35 -12.21
CA GLY A 226 -2.99 7.81 -12.29
C GLY A 226 -1.64 8.38 -11.93
N GLN A 227 -1.65 9.69 -11.69
CA GLN A 227 -0.50 10.45 -11.22
C GLN A 227 -0.98 11.51 -10.24
N VAL A 228 -0.24 11.67 -9.16
CA VAL A 228 -0.41 12.76 -8.21
C VAL A 228 0.89 13.52 -8.06
N TRP A 229 0.81 14.85 -8.08
CA TRP A 229 1.91 15.74 -7.74
C TRP A 229 1.64 16.38 -6.38
N ILE A 230 2.72 16.65 -5.66
CA ILE A 230 2.73 17.21 -4.31
C ILE A 230 3.75 18.34 -4.22
N ASP A 231 3.34 19.44 -3.60
CA ASP A 231 4.19 20.62 -3.43
C ASP A 231 3.84 21.40 -2.15
N GLU A 232 4.77 22.24 -1.69
CA GLU A 232 4.64 23.17 -0.55
C GLU A 232 4.07 22.55 0.74
N LEU A 233 4.60 21.40 1.16
CA LEU A 233 4.22 20.81 2.43
C LEU A 233 4.61 21.69 3.62
N LYS A 234 3.67 21.86 4.55
CA LYS A 234 3.83 22.63 5.78
C LYS A 234 3.21 21.91 6.96
N PHE A 235 3.92 21.94 8.08
CA PHE A 235 3.41 21.56 9.39
C PHE A 235 3.17 22.79 10.24
N GLU A 236 1.99 22.89 10.84
CA GLU A 236 1.61 24.00 11.72
C GLU A 236 0.95 23.45 12.98
N GLU A 237 1.37 23.95 14.14
CA GLU A 237 0.59 23.76 15.37
C GLU A 237 -0.70 24.60 15.25
N VAL A 238 -1.83 23.97 15.54
CA VAL A 238 -3.14 24.62 15.57
C VAL A 238 -3.76 24.45 16.95
N ASP A 239 -4.73 25.31 17.25
CA ASP A 239 -5.46 25.23 18.51
C ASP A 239 -6.41 24.03 18.56
N LYS A 240 -6.98 23.77 19.75
CA LYS A 240 -7.95 22.68 19.95
C LYS A 240 -9.35 23.00 19.41
N GLN A 241 -9.61 24.25 19.01
CA GLN A 241 -10.87 24.65 18.38
C GLN A 241 -10.92 24.19 16.92
N THR A 242 -9.77 24.05 16.27
CA THR A 242 -9.63 23.48 14.93
C THR A 242 -10.01 22.00 14.96
N PRO A 243 -11.05 21.54 14.24
CA PRO A 243 -11.47 20.13 14.26
C PRO A 243 -10.37 19.17 13.81
N THR A 244 -10.33 17.99 14.43
CA THR A 244 -9.48 16.88 13.98
C THR A 244 -10.10 16.21 12.75
N THR A 245 -9.24 15.70 11.87
CA THR A 245 -9.62 14.87 10.72
C THR A 245 -9.29 13.39 10.95
N ASN A 246 -8.96 13.02 12.20
CA ASN A 246 -8.66 11.64 12.58
C ASN A 246 -9.80 10.70 12.21
N ILE A 247 -9.45 9.62 11.53
CA ILE A 247 -10.37 8.53 11.21
C ILE A 247 -10.49 7.65 12.44
N ASP A 248 -11.68 7.63 13.03
CA ASP A 248 -12.00 6.76 14.17
C ASP A 248 -12.62 5.45 13.68
N PHE A 249 -11.82 4.39 13.69
CA PHE A 249 -12.27 3.04 13.31
C PHE A 249 -13.20 2.39 14.36
N SER A 250 -13.39 3.02 15.52
CA SER A 250 -14.29 2.50 16.57
C SER A 250 -15.73 3.00 16.44
N ALA A 251 -15.99 4.03 15.62
CA ALA A 251 -17.31 4.61 15.46
C ALA A 251 -18.37 3.62 14.92
N ASP A 252 -17.93 2.61 14.16
CA ASP A 252 -18.80 1.57 13.59
C ASP A 252 -18.83 0.28 14.43
N LEU A 253 -18.13 0.24 15.56
CA LEU A 253 -18.17 -0.91 16.48
C LEU A 253 -19.37 -0.79 17.41
N LEU A 254 -20.08 -1.89 17.58
CA LEU A 254 -21.10 -2.01 18.61
C LEU A 254 -20.45 -2.02 20.00
N ASP A 255 -21.11 -1.38 20.98
CA ASP A 255 -20.67 -1.36 22.37
C ASP A 255 -20.53 -2.78 22.96
N GLU A 256 -21.35 -3.71 22.48
CA GLU A 256 -21.35 -5.12 22.86
C GLU A 256 -21.65 -6.01 21.63
N PRO A 257 -21.16 -7.26 21.63
CA PRO A 257 -21.46 -8.19 20.55
C PRO A 257 -22.95 -8.50 20.49
N THR A 258 -23.57 -8.35 19.31
CA THR A 258 -24.97 -8.70 19.06
C THR A 258 -25.13 -10.07 18.41
N ASN A 259 -26.34 -10.63 18.47
CA ASN A 259 -26.72 -11.89 17.85
C ASN A 259 -25.77 -13.07 18.16
N LEU A 260 -25.28 -13.16 19.39
CA LEU A 260 -24.38 -14.23 19.83
C LEU A 260 -25.02 -15.63 19.76
N SER A 261 -26.36 -15.71 19.80
CA SER A 261 -27.12 -16.94 19.63
C SER A 261 -27.34 -17.32 18.16
N PHE A 262 -27.15 -16.39 17.22
CA PHE A 262 -27.47 -16.54 15.79
C PHE A 262 -28.97 -16.79 15.51
N GLU A 263 -29.86 -16.50 16.47
CA GLU A 263 -31.30 -16.74 16.36
C GLU A 263 -32.11 -15.47 16.04
N GLU A 264 -31.47 -14.31 16.09
CA GLU A 264 -32.08 -13.03 15.73
C GLU A 264 -31.97 -12.81 14.21
N TRP A 265 -33.10 -12.50 13.57
CA TRP A 265 -33.22 -12.12 12.16
C TRP A 265 -33.94 -10.77 12.09
N GLU A 266 -33.48 -9.87 11.21
CA GLU A 266 -34.14 -8.58 10.91
C GLU A 266 -35.48 -8.75 10.15
#